data_AF-A0A2E0UL02-F1
#
_entry.id   AF-A0A2E0UL02-F1
#
_cell.length_a   1.000
_cell.length_b   1.000
_cell.length_c   1.000
_cell.angle_alpha   90.00
_cell.angle_beta   90.00
_cell.angle_gamma   90.00
#
_symmetry.space_group_name_H-M   'P 1'
#
loop_
_entity.id
_entity.type
_entity.pdbx_description
1 polymer ?
#
loop_
_entity_poly.entity_id
_entity_poly.type
_entity_poly.pdbx_seq_one_letter_code
_entity_poly.pdbx_strand_id
1 'polypeptide(L)'
;MKPSLRASLIAVLLCLPLLANAQTARTVLIEEFTGNWCGWCPYGADIIENLLQQYSDVRALAYHGGASEPLSTTEGLAFADSVYLGGYPTAAIDRVVWQVGGNYMYTISRPVWSQAVGIRRSGSAQTLSPMTISVSGTIDPTTRLMTVISKLDIVDIMQGDSDYRLNVVLSESGIQLQQYKYAPDGKSGQWLNPYTHKHVVRKMITGTHGKLLNAAALTIGATVYDTTTYTVPNGIDINNTELSVFVARHQSRFAEVQQAYQEPTLTALTVTPVELVSFYGFRMDDGVQLSWRTATESNNMGWYIERKTENSGFEEIGFVEGKGTSKMSHQYGYTDRDVENGMIYTYRLRQVDYNGGSDYSPKFTLNFIDTPETMALNQNFPNPVSEGTEISIDLTQDTELSIEVYDLMGRQVSTIAEGTYKAGRQYFFWTPYNIDGQKLTPGVYMYRLTAPGFTQTRQMQIVK
;
A
#
# COMPACT_ATOMS: atom_id res chain seq x y z
N MET A 1 17.60 7.16 -57.82
CA MET A 1 16.77 6.03 -57.35
C MET A 1 17.06 5.79 -55.87
N LYS A 2 16.14 5.53 -54.92
CA LYS A 2 14.64 5.50 -54.89
C LYS A 2 13.96 4.56 -55.91
N PRO A 3 12.90 3.79 -55.53
CA PRO A 3 11.82 4.25 -54.64
C PRO A 3 11.48 3.35 -53.43
N SER A 4 10.51 3.86 -52.65
CA SER A 4 9.57 3.19 -51.71
C SER A 4 10.10 2.18 -50.68
N LEU A 5 10.08 2.44 -49.37
CA LEU A 5 8.91 2.62 -48.47
C LEU A 5 7.81 1.55 -48.61
N ARG A 6 7.73 0.64 -47.63
CA ARG A 6 6.49 0.38 -46.89
C ARG A 6 6.80 0.30 -45.41
N ALA A 7 5.95 0.95 -44.61
CA ALA A 7 6.04 0.91 -43.16
C ALA A 7 5.45 -0.39 -42.63
N SER A 8 6.11 -1.00 -41.65
CA SER A 8 5.44 -1.82 -40.65
C SER A 8 5.30 -0.96 -39.41
N LEU A 9 4.07 -0.53 -39.10
CA LEU A 9 3.76 0.03 -37.79
C LEU A 9 4.09 -1.05 -36.76
N ILE A 10 5.11 -0.82 -35.93
CA ILE A 10 5.04 -1.33 -34.56
C ILE A 10 4.02 -0.43 -33.88
N ALA A 11 2.75 -0.82 -34.03
CA ALA A 11 1.74 -0.38 -33.09
C ALA A 11 2.16 -0.95 -31.73
N VAL A 12 2.80 -0.12 -30.92
CA VAL A 12 2.66 -0.25 -29.48
C VAL A 12 1.17 -0.04 -29.26
N LEU A 13 0.43 -1.15 -29.20
CA LEU A 13 -0.89 -1.13 -28.60
C LEU A 13 -0.67 -0.56 -27.20
N LEU A 14 -1.10 0.68 -27.02
CA LEU A 14 -1.84 1.04 -25.82
C LEU A 14 -3.12 0.19 -25.80
N CYS A 15 -2.94 -1.12 -25.59
CA CYS A 15 -3.63 -1.74 -24.49
C CYS A 15 -3.22 -0.93 -23.25
N LEU A 16 -3.92 0.19 -23.05
CA LEU A 16 -4.65 0.31 -21.80
C LEU A 16 -5.23 -1.09 -21.57
N PRO A 17 -4.76 -1.83 -20.56
CA PRO A 17 -5.63 -2.84 -20.06
C PRO A 17 -6.81 -2.02 -19.50
N LEU A 18 -7.91 -2.03 -20.26
CA LEU A 18 -9.13 -2.53 -19.67
C LEU A 18 -8.75 -3.85 -18.98
N LEU A 19 -8.22 -3.72 -17.75
CA LEU A 19 -8.41 -4.70 -16.71
C LEU A 19 -9.91 -4.69 -16.49
N ALA A 20 -10.62 -5.40 -17.38
CA ALA A 20 -11.77 -6.14 -16.95
C ALA A 20 -11.26 -6.95 -15.76
N ASN A 21 -11.60 -6.50 -14.56
CA ASN A 21 -11.23 -7.18 -13.34
C ASN A 21 -11.76 -8.60 -13.47
N ALA A 22 -10.86 -9.55 -13.74
CA ALA A 22 -11.27 -10.90 -14.10
C ALA A 22 -12.05 -11.48 -12.93
N GLN A 23 -13.26 -11.96 -13.22
CA GLN A 23 -14.17 -12.44 -12.19
C GLN A 23 -13.51 -13.59 -11.42
N THR A 24 -13.25 -13.38 -10.13
CA THR A 24 -12.50 -14.34 -9.33
C THR A 24 -13.39 -15.48 -8.87
N ALA A 25 -12.77 -16.64 -8.67
CA ALA A 25 -13.38 -17.69 -7.85
C ALA A 25 -13.72 -17.13 -6.46
N ARG A 26 -14.81 -17.63 -5.89
CA ARG A 26 -15.21 -17.36 -4.52
C ARG A 26 -14.34 -18.16 -3.55
N THR A 27 -13.79 -17.48 -2.56
CA THR A 27 -13.22 -18.13 -1.38
C THR A 27 -14.36 -18.64 -0.50
N VAL A 28 -14.39 -19.95 -0.20
CA VAL A 28 -15.41 -20.55 0.66
C VAL A 28 -15.06 -20.32 2.12
N LEU A 29 -16.01 -19.78 2.89
CA LEU A 29 -15.84 -19.54 4.33
C LEU A 29 -16.53 -20.64 5.15
N ILE A 30 -15.77 -21.24 6.07
CA ILE A 30 -16.25 -22.17 7.10
C ILE A 30 -16.34 -21.42 8.43
N GLU A 31 -17.54 -21.29 8.98
CA GLU A 31 -17.76 -20.72 10.31
C GLU A 31 -18.16 -21.86 11.27
N GLU A 32 -17.16 -22.44 11.95
CA GLU A 32 -17.35 -23.52 12.92
C GLU A 32 -17.88 -22.98 14.24
N PHE A 33 -18.85 -23.67 14.83
CA PHE A 33 -19.28 -23.48 16.21
C PHE A 33 -18.70 -24.61 17.06
N THR A 34 -17.83 -24.24 18.01
CA THR A 34 -16.96 -25.16 18.76
C THR A 34 -16.90 -24.82 20.26
N GLY A 35 -16.19 -25.61 21.06
CA GLY A 35 -16.01 -25.37 22.50
C GLY A 35 -15.04 -26.33 23.17
N ASN A 36 -14.37 -25.86 24.22
CA ASN A 36 -13.35 -26.59 24.98
C ASN A 36 -13.91 -27.80 25.76
N TRP A 37 -15.20 -27.74 26.09
CA TRP A 37 -15.99 -28.78 26.77
C TRP A 37 -16.52 -29.84 25.79
N CYS A 38 -16.53 -29.54 24.48
CA CYS A 38 -17.16 -30.35 23.46
C CYS A 38 -16.23 -31.49 23.00
N GLY A 39 -16.45 -32.70 23.51
CA GLY A 39 -15.64 -33.89 23.19
C GLY A 39 -15.53 -34.26 21.71
N TRP A 40 -16.46 -33.80 20.87
CA TRP A 40 -16.47 -34.07 19.44
C TRP A 40 -15.79 -32.97 18.59
N CYS A 41 -15.61 -31.78 19.16
CA CYS A 41 -15.09 -30.61 18.47
C CYS A 41 -13.65 -30.75 17.92
N PRO A 42 -12.72 -31.49 18.57
CA PRO A 42 -11.39 -31.71 18.01
C PRO A 42 -11.39 -32.36 16.61
N TYR A 43 -12.37 -33.22 16.32
CA TYR A 43 -12.50 -33.82 14.98
C TYR A 43 -13.10 -32.86 13.95
N GLY A 44 -13.78 -31.80 14.39
CA GLY A 44 -14.24 -30.70 13.52
C GLY A 44 -13.05 -29.88 13.05
N ALA A 45 -12.23 -29.43 14.01
CA ALA A 45 -10.93 -28.81 13.75
C ALA A 45 -10.04 -29.69 12.84
N ASP A 46 -9.91 -31.00 13.12
CA ASP A 46 -9.15 -31.93 12.27
C ASP A 46 -9.66 -31.93 10.81
N ILE A 47 -10.98 -31.82 10.56
CA ILE A 47 -11.56 -31.73 9.20
C ILE A 47 -11.25 -30.39 8.53
N ILE A 48 -11.35 -29.28 9.29
CA ILE A 48 -11.08 -27.93 8.79
C ILE A 48 -9.62 -27.79 8.37
N GLU A 49 -8.68 -28.25 9.19
CA GLU A 49 -7.25 -28.26 8.87
C GLU A 49 -6.94 -29.00 7.56
N ASN A 50 -7.56 -30.17 7.35
CA ASN A 50 -7.41 -30.91 6.11
C ASN A 50 -7.98 -30.14 4.90
N LEU A 51 -9.11 -29.46 5.05
CA LEU A 51 -9.72 -28.66 3.98
C LEU A 51 -8.87 -27.42 3.62
N LEU A 52 -8.31 -26.73 4.62
CA LEU A 52 -7.41 -25.59 4.43
C LEU A 52 -6.09 -26.00 3.77
N GLN A 53 -5.53 -27.16 4.13
CA GLN A 53 -4.34 -27.71 3.48
C GLN A 53 -4.62 -28.18 2.05
N GLN A 54 -5.82 -28.69 1.77
CA GLN A 54 -6.20 -29.20 0.44
C GLN A 54 -6.57 -28.09 -0.56
N TYR A 55 -7.11 -26.96 -0.07
CA TYR A 55 -7.73 -25.94 -0.92
C TYR A 55 -7.31 -24.52 -0.53
N SER A 56 -6.56 -23.86 -1.42
CA SER A 56 -6.08 -22.48 -1.24
C SER A 56 -7.17 -21.39 -1.30
N ASP A 57 -8.39 -21.76 -1.65
CA ASP A 57 -9.62 -20.96 -1.74
C ASP A 57 -10.66 -21.36 -0.69
N VAL A 58 -10.23 -21.99 0.41
CA VAL A 58 -11.05 -22.21 1.62
C VAL A 58 -10.46 -21.42 2.79
N ARG A 59 -11.31 -20.91 3.67
CA ARG A 59 -10.98 -20.12 4.87
C ARG A 59 -11.86 -20.52 6.04
N ALA A 60 -11.41 -20.27 7.27
CA ALA A 60 -12.10 -20.77 8.46
C ALA A 60 -12.06 -19.80 9.65
N LEU A 61 -13.14 -19.84 10.44
CA LEU A 61 -13.32 -19.12 11.69
C LEU A 61 -13.96 -20.07 12.73
N ALA A 62 -13.41 -20.10 13.94
CA ALA A 62 -13.87 -20.94 15.04
C ALA A 62 -14.55 -20.10 16.13
N TYR A 63 -15.89 -20.16 16.15
CA TYR A 63 -16.75 -19.52 17.14
C TYR A 63 -16.88 -20.40 18.37
N HIS A 64 -16.16 -20.05 19.43
CA HIS A 64 -16.26 -20.71 20.73
C HIS A 64 -17.57 -20.31 21.44
N GLY A 65 -18.31 -21.29 21.96
CA GLY A 65 -19.54 -21.06 22.71
C GLY A 65 -19.91 -22.19 23.68
N GLY A 66 -20.98 -21.96 24.46
CA GLY A 66 -21.44 -22.86 25.52
C GLY A 66 -21.17 -22.33 26.93
N ALA A 67 -21.64 -23.06 27.94
CA ALA A 67 -21.53 -22.65 29.34
C ALA A 67 -20.07 -22.66 29.82
N SER A 68 -19.62 -21.57 30.44
CA SER A 68 -18.27 -21.40 30.99
C SER A 68 -17.13 -21.53 29.97
N GLU A 69 -17.40 -21.26 28.68
CA GLU A 69 -16.41 -21.24 27.60
C GLU A 69 -15.57 -19.93 27.63
N PRO A 70 -14.26 -19.99 27.98
CA PRO A 70 -13.42 -18.81 28.16
C PRO A 70 -13.03 -18.11 26.85
N LEU A 71 -13.13 -18.78 25.69
CA LEU A 71 -12.83 -18.20 24.38
C LEU A 71 -14.06 -17.61 23.67
N SER A 72 -15.23 -17.63 24.31
CA SER A 72 -16.46 -17.09 23.72
C SER A 72 -16.43 -15.57 23.58
N THR A 73 -17.13 -15.06 22.56
CA THR A 73 -17.29 -13.62 22.29
C THR A 73 -18.77 -13.26 22.21
N THR A 74 -19.14 -12.07 22.67
CA THR A 74 -20.53 -11.60 22.65
C THR A 74 -21.10 -11.60 21.23
N GLU A 75 -20.31 -11.17 20.24
CA GLU A 75 -20.73 -11.18 18.84
C GLU A 75 -20.84 -12.59 18.27
N GLY A 76 -19.92 -13.50 18.64
CA GLY A 76 -19.96 -14.90 18.21
C GLY A 76 -21.15 -15.68 18.76
N LEU A 77 -21.51 -15.45 20.03
CA LEU A 77 -22.70 -16.02 20.65
C LEU A 77 -23.98 -15.46 19.98
N ALA A 78 -24.06 -14.15 19.76
CA ALA A 78 -25.19 -13.55 19.04
C ALA A 78 -25.29 -14.05 17.58
N PHE A 79 -24.16 -14.36 16.93
CA PHE A 79 -24.16 -14.96 15.60
C PHE A 79 -24.67 -16.40 15.63
N ALA A 80 -24.23 -17.22 16.60
CA ALA A 80 -24.72 -18.58 16.82
C ALA A 80 -26.25 -18.63 17.01
N ASP A 81 -26.81 -17.72 17.82
CA ASP A 81 -28.26 -17.59 17.99
C ASP A 81 -28.98 -17.25 16.68
N SER A 82 -28.39 -16.33 15.88
CA SER A 82 -28.98 -15.87 14.61
C SER A 82 -29.06 -16.96 13.53
N VAL A 83 -28.16 -17.96 13.57
CA VAL A 83 -28.15 -19.10 12.65
C VAL A 83 -28.89 -20.33 13.21
N TYR A 84 -29.59 -20.18 14.33
CA TYR A 84 -30.32 -21.25 15.02
C TYR A 84 -29.42 -22.46 15.36
N LEU A 85 -28.27 -22.19 15.98
CA LEU A 85 -27.26 -23.21 16.30
C LEU A 85 -27.85 -24.41 17.06
N GLY A 86 -27.90 -25.57 16.39
CA GLY A 86 -28.49 -26.80 16.94
C GLY A 86 -27.56 -27.63 17.83
N GLY A 87 -26.25 -27.34 17.85
CA GLY A 87 -25.28 -28.06 18.67
C GLY A 87 -23.84 -27.96 18.18
N TYR A 88 -22.94 -28.61 18.92
CA TYR A 88 -21.49 -28.52 18.75
C TYR A 88 -20.87 -29.92 18.50
N PRO A 89 -19.93 -30.08 17.55
CA PRO A 89 -19.54 -29.13 16.51
C PRO A 89 -20.52 -29.14 15.33
N THR A 90 -20.91 -27.95 14.88
CA THR A 90 -21.57 -27.72 13.58
C THR A 90 -20.92 -26.51 12.92
N ALA A 91 -21.10 -26.31 11.61
CA ALA A 91 -20.54 -25.15 10.92
C ALA A 91 -21.53 -24.57 9.91
N ALA A 92 -21.52 -23.26 9.75
CA ALA A 92 -22.13 -22.59 8.59
C ALA A 92 -21.09 -22.52 7.46
N ILE A 93 -21.48 -22.93 6.25
CA ILE A 93 -20.61 -22.88 5.06
C ILE A 93 -21.18 -21.82 4.12
N ASP A 94 -20.42 -20.75 3.85
CA ASP A 94 -20.85 -19.53 3.16
C ASP A 94 -22.14 -18.88 3.72
N ARG A 95 -22.57 -19.25 4.94
CA ARG A 95 -23.88 -18.92 5.55
C ARG A 95 -25.11 -19.38 4.76
N VAL A 96 -24.96 -20.12 3.66
CA VAL A 96 -26.11 -20.62 2.89
C VAL A 96 -26.89 -21.67 3.66
N VAL A 97 -28.18 -21.82 3.34
CA VAL A 97 -29.03 -22.85 3.92
C VAL A 97 -28.88 -24.15 3.15
N TRP A 98 -28.54 -25.21 3.88
CA TRP A 98 -28.35 -26.55 3.37
C TRP A 98 -29.60 -27.40 3.59
N GLN A 99 -29.97 -28.21 2.61
CA GLN A 99 -31.00 -29.24 2.77
C GLN A 99 -30.34 -30.56 3.18
N VAL A 100 -30.49 -30.96 4.44
CA VAL A 100 -29.89 -32.19 5.01
C VAL A 100 -30.99 -33.07 5.57
N GLY A 101 -31.14 -34.28 5.02
CA GLY A 101 -32.18 -35.23 5.46
C GLY A 101 -33.62 -34.71 5.34
N GLY A 102 -33.87 -33.78 4.42
CA GLY A 102 -35.16 -33.11 4.23
C GLY A 102 -35.36 -31.82 5.05
N ASN A 103 -34.49 -31.55 6.03
CA ASN A 103 -34.53 -30.32 6.84
C ASN A 103 -33.67 -29.21 6.22
N TYR A 104 -34.07 -27.95 6.42
CA TYR A 104 -33.32 -26.77 6.02
C TYR A 104 -32.52 -26.24 7.23
N MET A 105 -31.19 -26.15 7.10
CA MET A 105 -30.27 -25.85 8.21
C MET A 105 -29.19 -24.85 7.78
N TYR A 106 -28.91 -23.83 8.59
CA TYR A 106 -27.76 -22.95 8.40
C TYR A 106 -26.46 -23.62 8.84
N THR A 107 -26.47 -24.25 10.02
CA THR A 107 -25.33 -24.98 10.55
C THR A 107 -25.48 -26.47 10.28
N ILE A 108 -24.49 -27.10 9.68
CA ILE A 108 -24.49 -28.52 9.33
C ILE A 108 -23.44 -29.30 10.14
N SER A 109 -23.62 -30.61 10.30
CA SER A 109 -22.73 -31.47 11.08
C SER A 109 -21.46 -31.87 10.31
N ARG A 110 -20.35 -32.10 11.04
CA ARG A 110 -19.02 -32.46 10.49
C ARG A 110 -19.01 -33.37 9.25
N PRO A 111 -19.75 -34.51 9.19
CA PRO A 111 -19.57 -35.49 8.11
C PRO A 111 -19.90 -34.96 6.71
N VAL A 112 -20.65 -33.85 6.60
CA VAL A 112 -21.01 -33.24 5.31
C VAL A 112 -20.22 -31.99 4.95
N TRP A 113 -19.30 -31.51 5.81
CA TRP A 113 -18.54 -30.27 5.56
C TRP A 113 -17.71 -30.32 4.29
N SER A 114 -16.94 -31.39 4.08
CA SER A 114 -16.11 -31.54 2.87
C SER A 114 -16.94 -31.61 1.59
N GLN A 115 -18.14 -32.20 1.66
CA GLN A 115 -19.09 -32.22 0.53
C GLN A 115 -19.67 -30.82 0.28
N ALA A 116 -20.09 -30.11 1.33
CA ALA A 116 -20.63 -28.76 1.25
C ALA A 116 -19.60 -27.79 0.64
N VAL A 117 -18.36 -27.79 1.14
CA VAL A 117 -17.24 -27.02 0.57
C VAL A 117 -16.99 -27.41 -0.89
N GLY A 118 -16.97 -28.71 -1.22
CA GLY A 118 -16.86 -29.18 -2.60
C GLY A 118 -17.95 -28.62 -3.53
N ILE A 119 -19.21 -28.57 -3.06
CA ILE A 119 -20.34 -28.00 -3.80
C ILE A 119 -20.14 -26.49 -4.02
N ARG A 120 -19.78 -25.73 -2.98
CA ARG A 120 -19.52 -24.29 -3.09
C ARG A 120 -18.38 -23.95 -4.07
N ARG A 121 -17.34 -24.80 -4.12
CA ARG A 121 -16.18 -24.65 -5.02
C ARG A 121 -16.39 -25.13 -6.46
N SER A 122 -17.46 -25.89 -6.76
CA SER A 122 -17.65 -26.51 -8.09
C SER A 122 -19.02 -26.30 -8.74
N GLY A 123 -20.01 -25.76 -8.01
CA GLY A 123 -21.35 -25.47 -8.55
C GLY A 123 -21.36 -24.31 -9.56
N SER A 124 -21.88 -24.57 -10.77
CA SER A 124 -21.96 -23.56 -11.84
C SER A 124 -22.66 -22.26 -11.42
N ALA A 125 -22.17 -21.13 -11.97
CA ALA A 125 -22.60 -19.75 -11.71
C ALA A 125 -22.44 -19.23 -10.26
N GLN A 126 -22.45 -20.08 -9.22
CA GLN A 126 -22.25 -19.64 -7.83
C GLN A 126 -20.78 -19.67 -7.37
N THR A 127 -19.90 -20.36 -8.10
CA THR A 127 -18.44 -20.34 -7.86
C THR A 127 -17.77 -19.00 -8.14
N LEU A 128 -18.42 -18.12 -8.89
CA LEU A 128 -17.90 -16.80 -9.19
C LEU A 128 -18.38 -15.80 -8.14
N SER A 129 -17.49 -14.87 -7.80
CA SER A 129 -17.83 -13.75 -6.92
C SER A 129 -18.19 -12.51 -7.74
N PRO A 130 -19.15 -11.66 -7.29
CA PRO A 130 -19.39 -10.36 -7.90
C PRO A 130 -18.34 -9.31 -7.53
N MET A 131 -17.36 -9.64 -6.67
CA MET A 131 -16.27 -8.74 -6.29
C MET A 131 -14.96 -9.48 -5.99
N THR A 132 -13.85 -8.76 -6.07
CA THR A 132 -12.60 -9.15 -5.39
C THR A 132 -12.53 -8.45 -4.03
N ILE A 133 -11.82 -9.05 -3.08
CA ILE A 133 -11.45 -8.41 -1.81
C ILE A 133 -9.93 -8.42 -1.72
N SER A 134 -9.34 -7.28 -1.38
CA SER A 134 -7.95 -7.16 -0.96
C SER A 134 -7.87 -6.34 0.32
N VAL A 135 -6.99 -6.73 1.24
CA VAL A 135 -6.94 -6.14 2.59
C VAL A 135 -5.53 -5.64 2.88
N SER A 136 -5.45 -4.49 3.53
CA SER A 136 -4.22 -3.96 4.13
C SER A 136 -4.48 -3.76 5.61
N GLY A 137 -3.92 -4.62 6.45
CA GLY A 137 -3.96 -4.53 7.90
C GLY A 137 -2.62 -4.05 8.43
N THR A 138 -2.64 -3.24 9.48
CA THR A 138 -1.46 -2.84 10.24
C THR A 138 -1.81 -2.85 11.72
N ILE A 139 -0.87 -3.26 12.58
CA ILE A 139 -1.03 -3.16 14.04
C ILE A 139 0.22 -2.56 14.66
N ASP A 140 0.03 -1.48 15.43
CA ASP A 140 1.05 -0.89 16.28
C ASP A 140 1.24 -1.82 17.49
N PRO A 141 2.44 -2.41 17.72
CA PRO A 141 2.64 -3.37 18.81
C PRO A 141 2.60 -2.73 20.21
N THR A 142 2.79 -1.42 20.32
CA THR A 142 2.82 -0.67 21.58
C THR A 142 1.43 -0.19 21.97
N THR A 143 0.72 0.49 21.06
CA THR A 143 -0.66 0.96 21.32
C THR A 143 -1.71 -0.11 21.09
N ARG A 144 -1.33 -1.21 20.42
CA ARG A 144 -2.20 -2.32 19.99
C ARG A 144 -3.37 -1.86 19.10
N LEU A 145 -3.27 -0.66 18.52
CA LEU A 145 -4.21 -0.14 17.55
C LEU A 145 -4.01 -0.84 16.21
N MET A 146 -4.97 -1.67 15.83
CA MET A 146 -5.07 -2.25 14.50
C MET A 146 -5.86 -1.32 13.58
N THR A 147 -5.36 -1.08 12.37
CA THR A 147 -6.07 -0.43 11.27
C THR A 147 -6.23 -1.40 10.12
N VAL A 148 -7.44 -1.52 9.59
CA VAL A 148 -7.78 -2.42 8.48
C VAL A 148 -8.38 -1.61 7.34
N ILE A 149 -7.73 -1.62 6.19
CA ILE A 149 -8.24 -1.06 4.94
C ILE A 149 -8.72 -2.22 4.07
N SER A 150 -10.02 -2.32 3.89
CA SER A 150 -10.66 -3.28 2.98
C SER A 150 -10.91 -2.60 1.63
N LYS A 151 -10.36 -3.15 0.55
CA LYS A 151 -10.62 -2.72 -0.84
C LYS A 151 -11.46 -3.78 -1.53
N LEU A 152 -12.62 -3.37 -2.03
CA LEU A 152 -13.55 -4.19 -2.80
C LEU A 152 -13.54 -3.68 -4.24
N ASP A 153 -13.16 -4.51 -5.22
CA ASP A 153 -13.37 -4.18 -6.63
C ASP A 153 -14.62 -4.92 -7.11
N ILE A 154 -15.64 -4.19 -7.57
CA ILE A 154 -16.91 -4.78 -8.03
C ILE A 154 -16.75 -5.18 -9.49
N VAL A 155 -16.93 -6.46 -9.80
CA VAL A 155 -16.58 -7.05 -11.09
C VAL A 155 -17.79 -7.57 -11.87
N ASP A 156 -18.94 -7.76 -11.20
CA ASP A 156 -20.19 -8.24 -11.79
C ASP A 156 -21.40 -7.60 -11.10
N ILE A 157 -22.61 -7.84 -11.63
CA ILE A 157 -23.87 -7.33 -11.09
C ILE A 157 -24.07 -7.83 -9.66
N MET A 158 -24.16 -6.86 -8.74
CA MET A 158 -24.59 -7.07 -7.36
C MET A 158 -26.10 -7.36 -7.35
N GLN A 159 -26.46 -8.64 -7.16
CA GLN A 159 -27.84 -9.11 -7.26
C GLN A 159 -28.68 -8.81 -5.99
N GLY A 160 -29.95 -8.43 -6.18
CA GLY A 160 -30.99 -8.46 -5.14
C GLY A 160 -31.07 -7.24 -4.22
N ASP A 161 -31.64 -7.45 -3.04
CA ASP A 161 -31.78 -6.41 -2.00
C ASP A 161 -30.42 -5.81 -1.65
N SER A 162 -30.39 -4.49 -1.46
CA SER A 162 -29.20 -3.66 -1.26
C SER A 162 -28.44 -3.87 0.07
N ASP A 163 -28.78 -4.91 0.85
CA ASP A 163 -28.17 -5.21 2.14
C ASP A 163 -26.91 -6.08 1.98
N TYR A 164 -25.81 -5.44 1.57
CA TYR A 164 -24.48 -6.04 1.57
C TYR A 164 -23.70 -5.56 2.80
N ARG A 165 -23.11 -6.49 3.55
CA ARG A 165 -22.42 -6.20 4.81
C ARG A 165 -20.98 -6.64 4.80
N LEU A 166 -20.07 -5.69 5.05
CA LEU A 166 -18.66 -5.94 5.27
C LEU A 166 -18.45 -6.46 6.68
N ASN A 167 -17.87 -7.65 6.79
CA ASN A 167 -17.49 -8.28 8.04
C ASN A 167 -15.97 -8.24 8.14
N VAL A 168 -15.44 -7.64 9.21
CA VAL A 168 -14.02 -7.67 9.59
C VAL A 168 -13.92 -8.41 10.91
N VAL A 169 -13.20 -9.54 10.92
CA VAL A 169 -13.11 -10.47 12.06
C VAL A 169 -11.65 -10.75 12.37
N LEU A 170 -11.29 -10.57 13.64
CA LEU A 170 -10.00 -10.95 14.20
C LEU A 170 -10.14 -12.35 14.82
N SER A 171 -9.38 -13.30 14.27
CA SER A 171 -9.19 -14.63 14.86
C SER A 171 -7.77 -14.78 15.42
N GLU A 172 -7.55 -15.80 16.26
CA GLU A 172 -6.26 -16.12 16.86
C GLU A 172 -6.03 -17.64 16.84
N SER A 173 -4.83 -18.03 16.50
CA SER A 173 -4.37 -19.41 16.45
C SER A 173 -3.34 -19.69 17.54
N GLY A 174 -2.99 -20.95 17.78
CA GLY A 174 -1.93 -21.31 18.74
C GLY A 174 -2.34 -21.28 20.22
N ILE A 175 -3.57 -20.85 20.56
CA ILE A 175 -4.05 -20.73 21.94
C ILE A 175 -3.99 -22.10 22.65
N GLN A 176 -3.26 -22.17 23.77
CA GLN A 176 -3.10 -23.38 24.58
C GLN A 176 -4.13 -23.41 25.71
N LEU A 177 -5.15 -24.28 25.60
CA LEU A 177 -6.13 -24.51 26.66
C LEU A 177 -6.48 -26.01 26.78
N GLN A 178 -7.13 -26.41 27.87
CA GLN A 178 -7.64 -27.77 28.00
C GLN A 178 -8.81 -27.99 27.04
N GLN A 179 -8.90 -29.18 26.44
CA GLN A 179 -9.98 -29.59 25.54
C GLN A 179 -10.40 -31.01 25.86
N TYR A 180 -11.69 -31.26 26.05
CA TYR A 180 -12.19 -32.64 26.12
C TYR A 180 -12.21 -33.26 24.72
N LYS A 181 -11.80 -34.54 24.57
CA LYS A 181 -11.89 -35.32 23.33
C LYS A 181 -12.49 -36.70 23.62
N TYR A 182 -13.60 -37.03 22.97
CA TYR A 182 -14.13 -38.40 22.94
C TYR A 182 -13.19 -39.31 22.16
N ALA A 183 -13.16 -40.60 22.52
CA ALA A 183 -12.58 -41.63 21.69
C ALA A 183 -13.52 -41.95 20.49
N PRO A 184 -13.00 -42.55 19.40
CA PRO A 184 -13.82 -42.90 18.24
C PRO A 184 -14.97 -43.88 18.54
N ASP A 185 -14.93 -44.58 19.68
CA ASP A 185 -15.99 -45.49 20.14
C ASP A 185 -17.26 -44.77 20.63
N GLY A 186 -17.19 -43.45 20.88
CA GLY A 186 -18.27 -42.64 21.44
C GLY A 186 -18.65 -42.99 22.88
N LYS A 187 -17.86 -43.80 23.58
CA LYS A 187 -18.14 -44.34 24.92
C LYS A 187 -17.10 -43.91 25.96
N SER A 188 -15.89 -43.61 25.52
CA SER A 188 -14.81 -43.11 26.36
C SER A 188 -14.29 -41.75 25.89
N GLY A 189 -13.49 -41.07 26.70
CA GLY A 189 -12.95 -39.75 26.38
C GLY A 189 -11.96 -39.27 27.43
N GLN A 190 -11.14 -38.29 27.07
CA GLN A 190 -10.04 -37.77 27.89
C GLN A 190 -9.91 -36.25 27.77
N TRP A 191 -9.33 -35.63 28.79
CA TRP A 191 -8.89 -34.24 28.72
C TRP A 191 -7.52 -34.17 28.06
N LEU A 192 -7.42 -33.40 26.98
CA LEU A 192 -6.16 -32.97 26.38
C LEU A 192 -5.76 -31.66 27.07
N ASN A 193 -4.57 -31.60 27.66
CA ASN A 193 -4.08 -30.38 28.29
C ASN A 193 -2.54 -30.29 28.18
N PRO A 194 -1.99 -29.34 27.41
CA PRO A 194 -2.71 -28.38 26.57
C PRO A 194 -3.24 -29.03 25.27
N TYR A 195 -4.22 -28.38 24.66
CA TYR A 195 -4.64 -28.54 23.27
C TYR A 195 -4.49 -27.19 22.56
N THR A 196 -4.02 -27.24 21.31
CA THR A 196 -3.81 -26.05 20.49
C THR A 196 -5.09 -25.71 19.73
N HIS A 197 -5.78 -24.65 20.14
CA HIS A 197 -6.91 -24.10 19.39
C HIS A 197 -6.41 -23.22 18.24
N LYS A 198 -7.19 -23.16 17.16
CA LYS A 198 -6.87 -22.44 15.91
C LYS A 198 -8.06 -21.66 15.40
N HIS A 199 -7.79 -20.59 14.63
CA HIS A 199 -8.80 -19.75 13.99
C HIS A 199 -9.87 -19.17 14.95
N VAL A 200 -9.56 -19.10 16.26
CA VAL A 200 -10.52 -18.76 17.32
C VAL A 200 -10.96 -17.31 17.17
N VAL A 201 -12.25 -17.06 16.95
CA VAL A 201 -12.78 -15.70 16.80
C VAL A 201 -12.63 -14.94 18.12
N ARG A 202 -11.70 -13.98 18.15
CA ARG A 202 -11.49 -13.09 19.31
C ARG A 202 -12.30 -11.80 19.22
N LYS A 203 -12.66 -11.33 18.02
CA LYS A 203 -13.53 -10.17 17.81
C LYS A 203 -14.18 -10.13 16.43
N MET A 204 -15.49 -9.90 16.35
CA MET A 204 -16.15 -9.40 15.13
C MET A 204 -16.18 -7.87 15.18
N ILE A 205 -15.23 -7.21 14.51
CA ILE A 205 -14.93 -5.78 14.71
C ILE A 205 -16.07 -4.90 14.17
N THR A 206 -16.63 -5.27 13.03
CA THR A 206 -17.81 -4.64 12.41
C THR A 206 -19.15 -5.12 13.01
N GLY A 207 -19.13 -5.84 14.14
CA GLY A 207 -20.30 -6.43 14.79
C GLY A 207 -20.80 -7.75 14.16
N THR A 208 -21.75 -8.39 14.83
CA THR A 208 -22.29 -9.74 14.57
C THR A 208 -22.68 -10.05 13.11
N HIS A 209 -23.18 -9.06 12.37
CA HIS A 209 -23.59 -9.23 10.96
C HIS A 209 -22.78 -8.38 9.98
N GLY A 210 -21.75 -7.68 10.48
CA GLY A 210 -21.00 -6.72 9.69
C GLY A 210 -21.69 -5.35 9.50
N LYS A 211 -20.91 -4.44 8.93
CA LYS A 211 -21.26 -3.05 8.62
C LYS A 211 -21.96 -2.99 7.27
N LEU A 212 -23.14 -2.37 7.21
CA LEU A 212 -23.86 -2.12 5.96
C LEU A 212 -23.01 -1.26 5.01
N LEU A 213 -22.83 -1.74 3.78
CA LEU A 213 -22.15 -1.01 2.71
C LEU A 213 -23.14 -0.05 2.02
N ASN A 214 -22.63 1.08 1.51
CA ASN A 214 -23.42 1.98 0.69
C ASN A 214 -23.71 1.33 -0.67
N ALA A 215 -24.93 0.82 -0.87
CA ALA A 215 -25.32 0.15 -2.10
C ALA A 215 -25.18 1.00 -3.37
N ALA A 216 -25.28 2.34 -3.27
CA ALA A 216 -25.05 3.23 -4.41
C ALA A 216 -23.58 3.24 -4.89
N ALA A 217 -22.63 2.78 -4.07
CA ALA A 217 -21.22 2.62 -4.42
C ALA A 217 -20.90 1.22 -4.98
N LEU A 218 -21.83 0.25 -4.89
CA LEU A 218 -21.63 -1.14 -5.30
C LEU A 218 -22.01 -1.36 -6.78
N THR A 219 -21.48 -0.51 -7.67
CA THR A 219 -21.72 -0.56 -9.12
C THR A 219 -20.58 -1.28 -9.84
N ILE A 220 -20.87 -1.93 -10.98
CA ILE A 220 -19.86 -2.68 -11.75
C ILE A 220 -18.71 -1.75 -12.17
N GLY A 221 -17.47 -2.19 -11.94
CA GLY A 221 -16.26 -1.42 -12.22
C GLY A 221 -15.89 -0.40 -11.15
N ALA A 222 -16.70 -0.24 -10.09
CA ALA A 222 -16.34 0.59 -8.96
C ALA A 222 -15.33 -0.12 -8.04
N THR A 223 -14.47 0.68 -7.42
CA THR A 223 -13.64 0.26 -6.29
C THR A 223 -14.17 0.96 -5.03
N VAL A 224 -14.50 0.19 -4.00
CA VAL A 224 -14.97 0.68 -2.70
C VAL A 224 -13.89 0.42 -1.64
N TYR A 225 -13.62 1.43 -0.81
CA TYR A 225 -12.70 1.33 0.33
C TYR A 225 -13.47 1.47 1.64
N ASP A 226 -13.11 0.66 2.63
CA ASP A 226 -13.53 0.81 4.02
C ASP A 226 -12.32 0.78 4.94
N THR A 227 -12.20 1.78 5.83
CA THR A 227 -11.20 1.80 6.89
C THR A 227 -11.88 1.53 8.23
N THR A 228 -11.46 0.47 8.90
CA THR A 228 -11.96 0.02 10.20
C THR A 228 -10.79 -0.07 11.19
N THR A 229 -10.93 0.51 12.38
CA THR A 229 -9.90 0.49 13.43
C THR A 229 -10.37 -0.27 14.67
N TYR A 230 -9.43 -0.94 15.36
CA TYR A 230 -9.71 -1.69 16.59
C TYR A 230 -8.47 -1.79 17.48
N THR A 231 -8.58 -1.38 18.74
CA THR A 231 -7.52 -1.62 19.74
C THR A 231 -7.63 -3.03 20.29
N VAL A 232 -6.64 -3.87 20.01
CA VAL A 232 -6.62 -5.28 20.42
C VAL A 232 -6.28 -5.38 21.93
N PRO A 233 -7.15 -5.96 22.78
CA PRO A 233 -6.86 -6.12 24.22
C PRO A 233 -5.61 -6.97 24.49
N ASN A 234 -4.92 -6.72 25.61
CA ASN A 234 -3.66 -7.42 25.98
C ASN A 234 -3.75 -8.96 26.06
N GLY A 235 -4.95 -9.53 26.24
CA GLY A 235 -5.19 -10.98 26.33
C GLY A 235 -5.37 -11.71 24.98
N ILE A 236 -4.74 -11.19 23.92
CA ILE A 236 -4.71 -11.74 22.55
C ILE A 236 -3.26 -11.65 22.08
N ASP A 237 -2.68 -12.74 21.59
CA ASP A 237 -1.34 -12.70 20.99
C ASP A 237 -1.40 -12.21 19.53
N ILE A 238 -0.98 -10.95 19.33
CA ILE A 238 -0.96 -10.27 18.03
C ILE A 238 -0.04 -10.93 16.99
N ASN A 239 0.88 -11.80 17.42
CA ASN A 239 1.76 -12.53 16.51
C ASN A 239 1.09 -13.78 15.94
N ASN A 240 0.04 -14.27 16.61
CA ASN A 240 -0.73 -15.45 16.25
C ASN A 240 -2.17 -15.10 15.81
N THR A 241 -2.47 -13.82 15.59
CA THR A 241 -3.75 -13.41 15.02
C THR A 241 -3.84 -13.61 13.51
N GLU A 242 -5.06 -13.63 13.02
CA GLU A 242 -5.44 -13.72 11.62
C GLU A 242 -6.56 -12.71 11.36
N LEU A 243 -6.62 -12.18 10.14
CA LEU A 243 -7.63 -11.19 9.77
C LEU A 243 -8.49 -11.72 8.63
N SER A 244 -9.76 -11.99 8.97
CA SER A 244 -10.78 -12.38 7.99
C SER A 244 -11.63 -11.18 7.60
N VAL A 245 -11.72 -10.91 6.31
CA VAL A 245 -12.61 -9.89 5.73
C VAL A 245 -13.50 -10.55 4.68
N PHE A 246 -14.81 -10.42 4.83
CA PHE A 246 -15.77 -11.01 3.90
C PHE A 246 -16.99 -10.12 3.73
N VAL A 247 -17.65 -10.23 2.58
CA VAL A 247 -18.91 -9.53 2.32
C VAL A 247 -20.05 -10.54 2.25
N ALA A 248 -21.03 -10.37 3.13
CA ALA A 248 -22.25 -11.16 3.15
C ALA A 248 -23.42 -10.34 2.54
N ARG A 249 -24.19 -10.94 1.64
CA ARG A 249 -25.47 -10.40 1.16
C ARG A 249 -26.58 -10.92 2.06
N HIS A 250 -27.35 -10.02 2.65
CA HIS A 250 -28.52 -10.34 3.47
C HIS A 250 -29.79 -10.28 2.62
N GLN A 251 -30.69 -11.24 2.84
CA GLN A 251 -32.01 -11.34 2.20
C GLN A 251 -33.02 -11.80 3.25
N SER A 252 -33.76 -10.86 3.84
CA SER A 252 -34.66 -11.11 4.97
C SER A 252 -33.93 -11.81 6.15
N ARG A 253 -34.07 -13.13 6.30
CA ARG A 253 -33.39 -13.92 7.35
C ARG A 253 -32.10 -14.60 6.88
N PHE A 254 -31.89 -14.70 5.56
CA PHE A 254 -30.73 -15.38 4.99
C PHE A 254 -29.54 -14.43 4.86
N ALA A 255 -28.34 -14.96 5.03
CA ALA A 255 -27.09 -14.30 4.65
C ALA A 255 -26.29 -15.26 3.77
N GLU A 256 -25.68 -14.78 2.70
CA GLU A 256 -24.74 -15.57 1.88
C GLU A 256 -23.43 -14.81 1.72
N VAL A 257 -22.30 -15.44 2.08
CA VAL A 257 -20.95 -14.93 1.84
C VAL A 257 -20.70 -14.90 0.33
N GLN A 258 -20.55 -13.69 -0.22
CA GLN A 258 -20.36 -13.44 -1.66
C GLN A 258 -18.88 -13.48 -2.05
N GLN A 259 -18.01 -13.05 -1.13
CA GLN A 259 -16.57 -13.20 -1.21
C GLN A 259 -15.98 -13.22 0.20
N ALA A 260 -14.90 -13.98 0.38
CA ALA A 260 -14.09 -13.95 1.58
C ALA A 260 -12.60 -13.78 1.25
N TYR A 261 -11.88 -13.21 2.21
CA TYR A 261 -10.45 -13.05 2.23
C TYR A 261 -9.99 -13.32 3.66
N GLN A 262 -8.95 -14.12 3.86
CA GLN A 262 -8.29 -14.28 5.15
C GLN A 262 -6.82 -14.53 4.87
N GLU A 263 -5.99 -13.79 5.58
CA GLU A 263 -4.54 -13.94 5.65
C GLU A 263 -4.16 -13.99 7.15
N PRO A 264 -2.93 -14.43 7.49
CA PRO A 264 -2.34 -14.11 8.79
C PRO A 264 -2.48 -12.61 9.07
N THR A 265 -2.48 -12.16 10.34
CA THR A 265 -2.49 -10.70 10.57
C THR A 265 -1.30 -10.08 9.85
N LEU A 266 -1.64 -9.22 8.90
CA LEU A 266 -0.71 -8.55 8.01
C LEU A 266 0.38 -7.89 8.84
N THR A 267 1.60 -8.00 8.32
CA THR A 267 2.89 -7.59 8.88
C THR A 267 2.72 -6.73 10.13
N ALA A 268 3.09 -7.26 11.30
CA ALA A 268 3.25 -6.45 12.50
C ALA A 268 4.00 -5.18 12.09
N LEU A 269 3.58 -4.00 12.59
CA LEU A 269 4.37 -2.79 12.40
C LEU A 269 5.64 -2.92 13.28
N THR A 270 6.60 -3.74 12.82
CA THR A 270 7.92 -3.18 12.62
C THR A 270 7.70 -1.90 11.83
N VAL A 271 8.04 -0.76 12.43
CA VAL A 271 8.15 0.50 11.72
C VAL A 271 9.19 0.26 10.61
N THR A 272 8.73 -0.17 9.44
CA THR A 272 9.45 0.04 8.20
C THR A 272 9.28 1.53 7.98
N PRO A 273 10.34 2.34 8.21
CA PRO A 273 10.24 3.77 8.07
C PRO A 273 9.76 4.09 6.65
N VAL A 274 9.14 5.26 6.50
CA VAL A 274 8.72 5.79 5.21
C VAL A 274 9.77 5.47 4.15
N GLU A 275 9.38 4.79 3.06
CA GLU A 275 10.32 4.38 2.01
C GLU A 275 10.82 5.62 1.25
N LEU A 276 11.82 6.26 1.83
CA LEU A 276 12.47 7.45 1.33
C LEU A 276 13.35 7.08 0.13
N VAL A 277 12.79 7.19 -1.07
CA VAL A 277 13.45 6.86 -2.34
C VAL A 277 14.65 7.75 -2.59
N SER A 278 14.58 9.00 -2.16
CA SER A 278 15.65 9.98 -2.33
C SER A 278 15.47 11.14 -1.37
N PHE A 279 16.55 11.60 -0.76
CA PHE A 279 16.68 12.92 -0.15
C PHE A 279 17.98 13.54 -0.63
N TYR A 280 17.90 14.76 -1.15
CA TYR A 280 19.02 15.51 -1.67
C TYR A 280 18.71 17.01 -1.56
N GLY A 281 19.72 17.84 -1.77
CA GLY A 281 19.51 19.27 -1.95
C GLY A 281 20.44 19.83 -3.01
N PHE A 282 20.13 21.05 -3.42
CA PHE A 282 20.91 21.83 -4.35
C PHE A 282 20.93 23.29 -3.90
N ARG A 283 21.98 24.00 -4.30
CA ARG A 283 22.16 25.41 -3.99
C ARG A 283 21.30 26.25 -4.95
N MET A 284 20.66 27.28 -4.40
CA MET A 284 19.90 28.32 -5.10
C MET A 284 20.48 29.69 -4.76
N ASP A 285 20.11 30.73 -5.51
CA ASP A 285 20.54 32.11 -5.23
C ASP A 285 20.04 32.63 -3.86
N ASP A 286 18.89 32.12 -3.37
CA ASP A 286 18.28 32.51 -2.10
C ASP A 286 18.48 31.50 -0.97
N GLY A 287 19.32 30.46 -1.16
CA GLY A 287 19.65 29.50 -0.11
C GLY A 287 19.89 28.07 -0.57
N VAL A 288 19.48 27.08 0.23
CA VAL A 288 19.55 25.65 -0.09
C VAL A 288 18.16 25.10 -0.30
N GLN A 289 17.87 24.62 -1.50
CA GLN A 289 16.65 23.88 -1.80
C GLN A 289 16.86 22.40 -1.50
N LEU A 290 16.12 21.87 -0.53
CA LEU A 290 16.00 20.45 -0.23
C LEU A 290 14.83 19.85 -1.01
N SER A 291 14.99 18.60 -1.44
CA SER A 291 13.99 17.83 -2.17
C SER A 291 14.01 16.38 -1.70
N TRP A 292 12.84 15.79 -1.48
CA TRP A 292 12.73 14.36 -1.20
C TRP A 292 11.51 13.73 -1.83
N ARG A 293 11.57 12.41 -1.98
CA ARG A 293 10.50 11.60 -2.55
C ARG A 293 10.31 10.33 -1.74
N THR A 294 9.06 10.01 -1.45
CA THR A 294 8.62 8.76 -0.83
C THR A 294 8.12 7.80 -1.91
N ALA A 295 8.31 6.49 -1.76
CA ALA A 295 7.61 5.49 -2.57
C ALA A 295 6.22 5.24 -1.99
N THR A 296 6.20 5.01 -0.68
CA THR A 296 5.01 4.90 0.16
C THR A 296 5.27 5.59 1.50
N GLU A 297 4.20 6.00 2.16
CA GLU A 297 4.20 6.55 3.52
C GLU A 297 3.26 5.73 4.38
N SER A 298 3.65 5.52 5.65
CA SER A 298 2.81 4.91 6.67
C SER A 298 2.88 5.79 7.89
N ASN A 299 1.72 6.18 8.44
CA ASN A 299 1.59 6.95 9.68
C ASN A 299 2.29 8.33 9.73
N ASN A 300 2.80 8.82 8.60
CA ASN A 300 3.70 9.96 8.52
C ASN A 300 3.00 11.30 8.81
N MET A 301 3.22 11.85 10.00
CA MET A 301 2.80 13.21 10.35
C MET A 301 3.58 14.24 9.54
N GLY A 302 4.87 13.99 9.31
CA GLY A 302 5.70 14.82 8.45
C GLY A 302 7.17 14.74 8.78
N TRP A 303 7.88 15.80 8.42
CA TRP A 303 9.33 15.84 8.42
C TRP A 303 9.81 17.10 9.10
N TYR A 304 10.53 16.96 10.20
CA TYR A 304 11.40 18.02 10.68
C TYR A 304 12.64 18.07 9.79
N ILE A 305 12.93 19.23 9.24
CA ILE A 305 14.16 19.49 8.52
C ILE A 305 15.18 19.90 9.57
N GLU A 306 16.25 19.12 9.69
CA GLU A 306 17.33 19.37 10.62
C GLU A 306 18.63 19.69 9.88
N ARG A 307 19.34 20.70 10.38
CA ARG A 307 20.59 21.22 9.82
C ARG A 307 21.67 21.24 10.88
N LYS A 308 22.93 21.10 10.48
CA LYS A 308 24.08 21.52 11.28
C LYS A 308 25.20 22.08 10.42
N THR A 309 26.09 22.83 11.04
CA THR A 309 27.42 23.15 10.50
C THR A 309 28.47 22.16 11.01
N GLU A 310 29.74 22.34 10.66
CA GLU A 310 30.83 21.48 11.13
C GLU A 310 30.95 21.45 12.67
N ASN A 311 30.85 22.64 13.29
CA ASN A 311 31.08 22.86 14.72
C ASN A 311 29.81 22.92 15.60
N SER A 312 28.65 22.51 15.07
CA SER A 312 27.36 22.56 15.79
C SER A 312 26.62 21.21 15.82
N GLY A 313 25.65 21.11 16.72
CA GLY A 313 24.66 20.04 16.75
C GLY A 313 23.59 20.22 15.66
N PHE A 314 22.72 19.23 15.47
CA PHE A 314 21.54 19.40 14.61
C PHE A 314 20.52 20.31 15.30
N GLU A 315 20.09 21.35 14.57
CA GLU A 315 18.99 22.25 14.92
C GLU A 315 17.81 22.02 13.95
N GLU A 316 16.59 22.24 14.43
CA GLU A 316 15.37 22.18 13.62
C GLU A 316 15.16 23.53 12.91
N ILE A 317 15.21 23.53 11.58
CA ILE A 317 15.03 24.74 10.76
C ILE A 317 13.63 24.84 10.14
N GLY A 318 12.87 23.75 10.09
CA GLY A 318 11.51 23.77 9.58
C GLY A 318 10.77 22.44 9.73
N PHE A 319 9.48 22.46 9.39
CA PHE A 319 8.63 21.28 9.35
C PHE A 319 7.80 21.27 8.07
N VAL A 320 7.64 20.09 7.45
CA VAL A 320 6.79 19.87 6.28
C VAL A 320 5.85 18.70 6.56
N GLU A 321 4.53 18.97 6.50
CA GLU A 321 3.48 17.96 6.72
C GLU A 321 3.55 16.82 5.69
N GLY A 322 3.46 15.58 6.19
CA GLY A 322 3.39 14.36 5.37
C GLY A 322 2.01 14.16 4.75
N LYS A 323 1.80 13.01 4.10
CA LYS A 323 0.46 12.56 3.64
C LYS A 323 -0.13 11.44 4.50
N GLY A 324 0.37 11.26 5.73
CA GLY A 324 -0.09 10.21 6.64
C GLY A 324 0.25 8.83 6.12
N THR A 325 -0.78 8.07 5.72
CA THR A 325 -0.61 6.75 5.10
C THR A 325 -0.96 6.83 3.62
N SER A 326 0.03 6.65 2.75
CA SER A 326 -0.11 6.72 1.30
C SER A 326 0.62 5.56 0.62
N LYS A 327 -0.06 4.87 -0.30
CA LYS A 327 0.58 3.92 -1.23
C LYS A 327 1.00 4.56 -2.56
N MET A 328 0.79 5.87 -2.71
CA MET A 328 1.30 6.67 -3.83
C MET A 328 2.60 7.36 -3.44
N SER A 329 3.50 7.49 -4.42
CA SER A 329 4.72 8.27 -4.27
C SER A 329 4.41 9.76 -4.18
N HIS A 330 4.98 10.44 -3.18
CA HIS A 330 4.87 11.89 -3.00
C HIS A 330 6.24 12.56 -3.09
N GLN A 331 6.25 13.78 -3.62
CA GLN A 331 7.43 14.64 -3.67
C GLN A 331 7.22 15.85 -2.76
N TYR A 332 8.29 16.24 -2.08
CA TYR A 332 8.35 17.31 -1.10
C TYR A 332 9.56 18.20 -1.36
N GLY A 333 9.54 19.41 -0.81
CA GLY A 333 10.70 20.28 -0.79
C GLY A 333 10.62 21.31 0.35
N TYR A 334 11.78 21.85 0.71
CA TYR A 334 11.95 22.89 1.71
C TYR A 334 13.12 23.79 1.30
N THR A 335 12.99 25.11 1.46
CA THR A 335 14.08 26.07 1.15
C THR A 335 14.64 26.62 2.45
N ASP A 336 15.89 26.28 2.77
CA ASP A 336 16.64 26.92 3.85
C ASP A 336 17.29 28.20 3.33
N ARG A 337 16.89 29.35 3.86
CA ARG A 337 17.41 30.67 3.47
C ARG A 337 18.43 31.23 4.47
N ASP A 338 18.55 30.63 5.65
CA ASP A 338 19.38 31.15 6.74
C ASP A 338 20.81 30.57 6.65
N VAL A 339 21.38 30.61 5.45
CA VAL A 339 22.67 30.00 5.10
C VAL A 339 23.73 31.04 4.75
N GLU A 340 24.94 30.83 5.25
CA GLU A 340 26.08 31.75 5.12
C GLU A 340 27.13 31.19 4.16
N ASN A 341 27.68 32.07 3.32
CA ASN A 341 28.77 31.74 2.40
C ASN A 341 30.03 31.26 3.17
N GLY A 342 30.64 30.19 2.69
CA GLY A 342 31.86 29.59 3.24
C GLY A 342 31.60 28.44 4.21
N MET A 343 30.33 28.13 4.49
CA MET A 343 29.94 27.14 5.49
C MET A 343 29.61 25.78 4.87
N ILE A 344 30.09 24.71 5.50
CA ILE A 344 29.65 23.34 5.20
C ILE A 344 28.40 23.03 6.01
N TYR A 345 27.29 22.78 5.32
CA TYR A 345 26.03 22.40 5.93
C TYR A 345 25.77 20.91 5.75
N THR A 346 25.31 20.26 6.81
CA THR A 346 24.79 18.89 6.77
C THR A 346 23.33 18.89 7.18
N TYR A 347 22.48 18.34 6.31
CA TYR A 347 21.05 18.20 6.50
C TYR A 347 20.66 16.74 6.74
N ARG A 348 19.57 16.56 7.46
CA ARG A 348 18.79 15.31 7.50
C ARG A 348 17.31 15.65 7.67
N LEU A 349 16.44 14.75 7.27
CA LEU A 349 15.06 14.76 7.68
C LEU A 349 14.92 13.90 8.94
N ARG A 350 14.23 14.40 9.95
CA ARG A 350 13.66 13.59 11.03
C ARG A 350 12.19 13.40 10.71
N GLN A 351 11.88 12.24 10.14
CA GLN A 351 10.52 11.77 9.93
C GLN A 351 9.85 11.61 11.28
N VAL A 352 8.58 11.98 11.38
CA VAL A 352 7.76 11.79 12.58
C VAL A 352 6.40 11.23 12.21
N ASP A 353 5.96 10.29 13.02
CA ASP A 353 4.66 9.64 12.92
C ASP A 353 3.62 10.29 13.83
N TYR A 354 2.33 10.15 13.48
CA TYR A 354 1.23 10.58 14.35
C TYR A 354 1.17 9.82 15.70
N ASN A 355 1.83 8.66 15.82
CA ASN A 355 1.97 7.94 17.09
C ASN A 355 3.24 8.30 17.88
N GLY A 356 4.01 9.30 17.44
CA GLY A 356 5.26 9.73 18.08
C GLY A 356 6.49 8.91 17.73
N GLY A 357 6.38 7.93 16.82
CA GLY A 357 7.54 7.32 16.17
C GLY A 357 8.36 8.34 15.39
N SER A 358 9.65 8.06 15.19
CA SER A 358 10.52 8.89 14.36
C SER A 358 11.68 8.09 13.77
N ASP A 359 12.04 8.38 12.52
CA ASP A 359 13.27 7.89 11.89
C ASP A 359 14.02 9.02 11.17
N TYR A 360 15.28 8.77 10.80
CA TYR A 360 16.13 9.76 10.14
C TYR A 360 16.50 9.34 8.72
N SER A 361 16.45 10.30 7.79
CA SER A 361 17.03 10.12 6.47
C SER A 361 18.55 9.88 6.54
N PRO A 362 19.16 9.34 5.46
CA PRO A 362 20.57 9.57 5.19
C PRO A 362 20.92 11.06 5.29
N LYS A 363 22.15 11.36 5.71
CA LYS A 363 22.65 12.73 5.80
C LYS A 363 23.08 13.22 4.42
N PHE A 364 22.72 14.45 4.10
CA PHE A 364 23.16 15.15 2.90
C PHE A 364 24.06 16.31 3.33
N THR A 365 25.31 16.33 2.86
CA THR A 365 26.27 17.39 3.16
C THR A 365 26.60 18.16 1.88
N LEU A 366 26.56 19.49 1.95
CA LEU A 366 26.97 20.38 0.88
C LEU A 366 27.88 21.49 1.41
N ASN A 367 28.77 21.96 0.56
CA ASN A 367 29.62 23.11 0.86
C ASN A 367 28.98 24.36 0.25
N PHE A 368 28.49 25.29 1.08
CA PHE A 368 27.84 26.52 0.63
C PHE A 368 28.90 27.61 0.42
N ILE A 369 29.87 27.32 -0.45
CA ILE A 369 30.82 28.31 -0.95
C ILE A 369 30.21 29.03 -2.16
N ASP A 370 30.26 30.36 -2.11
CA ASP A 370 29.68 31.27 -3.09
C ASP A 370 30.70 31.94 -4.02
N THR A 371 31.92 31.41 -4.04
CA THR A 371 32.89 31.72 -5.08
C THR A 371 33.53 30.42 -5.54
N PRO A 372 33.06 29.84 -6.66
CA PRO A 372 33.87 28.89 -7.41
C PRO A 372 35.27 29.46 -7.60
N GLU A 373 36.32 28.67 -7.33
CA GLU A 373 37.72 29.13 -7.45
C GLU A 373 38.09 29.49 -8.90
N THR A 374 37.32 28.98 -9.87
CA THR A 374 37.50 29.22 -11.30
C THR A 374 36.16 29.40 -11.98
N MET A 375 36.15 30.23 -13.04
CA MET A 375 34.97 30.37 -13.90
C MET A 375 34.81 29.11 -14.77
N ALA A 376 33.58 28.60 -14.92
CA ALA A 376 33.32 27.40 -15.72
C ALA A 376 31.92 27.38 -16.36
N LEU A 377 31.83 26.72 -17.51
CA LEU A 377 30.59 26.25 -18.13
C LEU A 377 30.46 24.74 -17.89
N ASN A 378 29.44 24.34 -17.14
CA ASN A 378 29.20 22.95 -16.78
C ASN A 378 28.48 22.18 -17.89
N GLN A 379 28.48 20.85 -17.78
CA GLN A 379 27.74 19.99 -18.70
C GLN A 379 26.24 20.08 -18.41
N ASN A 380 25.43 20.26 -19.46
CA ASN A 380 23.98 20.35 -19.36
C ASN A 380 23.35 19.04 -18.86
N PHE A 381 22.26 19.13 -18.12
CA PHE A 381 21.50 17.97 -17.64
C PHE A 381 19.98 18.16 -17.80
N PRO A 382 19.24 17.19 -18.37
CA PRO A 382 19.73 15.96 -19.00
C PRO A 382 20.43 16.19 -20.34
N ASN A 383 21.42 15.34 -20.64
CA ASN A 383 22.01 15.18 -21.97
C ASN A 383 21.98 13.68 -22.32
N PRO A 384 21.21 13.22 -23.31
CA PRO A 384 20.47 14.02 -24.31
C PRO A 384 19.25 14.80 -23.80
N VAL A 385 18.93 15.88 -24.52
CA VAL A 385 17.81 16.82 -24.31
C VAL A 385 16.58 16.36 -25.10
N SER A 386 15.43 16.15 -24.45
CA SER A 386 14.16 15.81 -25.11
C SER A 386 13.20 17.01 -25.22
N GLU A 387 12.87 17.61 -24.08
CA GLU A 387 11.94 18.73 -23.96
C GLU A 387 12.60 20.00 -23.38
N GLY A 388 13.65 19.83 -22.57
CA GLY A 388 14.49 20.91 -22.05
C GLY A 388 15.67 20.37 -21.25
N THR A 389 16.59 21.26 -20.89
CA THR A 389 17.78 20.97 -20.08
C THR A 389 18.16 22.16 -19.21
N GLU A 390 18.72 21.87 -18.05
CA GLU A 390 19.44 22.85 -17.25
C GLU A 390 20.89 22.96 -17.74
N ILE A 391 21.43 24.18 -17.73
CA ILE A 391 22.82 24.53 -17.99
C ILE A 391 23.26 25.40 -16.80
N SER A 392 24.35 25.02 -16.13
CA SER A 392 24.92 25.84 -15.05
C SER A 392 26.29 26.40 -15.41
N ILE A 393 26.58 27.56 -14.83
CA ILE A 393 27.88 28.21 -14.90
C ILE A 393 28.39 28.53 -13.50
N ASP A 394 29.71 28.58 -13.36
CA ASP A 394 30.42 28.98 -12.16
C ASP A 394 31.07 30.34 -12.42
N LEU A 395 30.83 31.33 -11.55
CA LEU A 395 31.35 32.69 -11.64
C LEU A 395 32.13 33.05 -10.38
N THR A 396 33.40 33.41 -10.52
CA THR A 396 34.27 33.85 -9.41
C THR A 396 33.89 35.23 -8.84
N GLN A 397 33.20 36.05 -9.64
CA GLN A 397 32.82 37.43 -9.36
C GLN A 397 31.61 37.83 -10.23
N ASP A 398 30.96 38.95 -9.94
CA ASP A 398 29.94 39.56 -10.81
C ASP A 398 30.50 39.74 -12.23
N THR A 399 29.80 39.19 -13.23
CA THR A 399 30.32 39.03 -14.59
C THR A 399 29.26 39.35 -15.63
N GLU A 400 29.58 40.23 -16.58
CA GLU A 400 28.82 40.42 -17.83
C GLU A 400 29.17 39.30 -18.82
N LEU A 401 28.17 38.60 -19.34
CA LEU A 401 28.36 37.41 -20.17
C LEU A 401 27.20 37.15 -21.14
N SER A 402 27.45 36.29 -22.12
CA SER A 402 26.42 35.62 -22.92
C SER A 402 26.56 34.11 -22.88
N ILE A 403 25.44 33.39 -22.96
CA ILE A 403 25.39 31.95 -23.22
C ILE A 403 24.55 31.72 -24.49
N GLU A 404 25.17 31.13 -25.50
CA GLU A 404 24.61 31.02 -26.86
C GLU A 404 24.68 29.58 -27.36
N VAL A 405 23.65 29.15 -28.11
CA VAL A 405 23.57 27.83 -28.75
C VAL A 405 23.89 27.95 -30.23
N TYR A 406 24.71 27.03 -30.72
CA TYR A 406 25.20 26.94 -32.08
C TYR A 406 24.91 25.57 -32.69
N ASP A 407 24.62 25.52 -33.99
CA ASP A 407 24.63 24.27 -34.76
C ASP A 407 26.07 23.84 -35.13
N LEU A 408 26.21 22.65 -35.74
CA LEU A 408 27.51 22.12 -36.20
C LEU A 408 28.17 22.96 -37.32
N MET A 409 27.44 23.89 -37.94
CA MET A 409 27.99 24.84 -38.92
C MET A 409 28.47 26.14 -38.26
N GLY A 410 28.37 26.26 -36.94
CA GLY A 410 28.74 27.46 -36.20
C GLY A 410 27.74 28.60 -36.32
N ARG A 411 26.50 28.33 -36.76
CA ARG A 411 25.43 29.33 -36.78
C ARG A 411 24.77 29.38 -35.40
N GLN A 412 24.67 30.57 -34.81
CA GLN A 412 23.88 30.78 -33.60
C GLN A 412 22.41 30.50 -33.91
N VAL A 413 21.77 29.68 -33.07
CA VAL A 413 20.37 29.27 -33.23
C VAL A 413 19.49 29.72 -32.07
N SER A 414 20.06 29.97 -30.88
CA SER A 414 19.35 30.39 -29.68
C SER A 414 20.30 31.14 -28.73
N THR A 415 19.76 32.03 -27.91
CA THR A 415 20.47 32.63 -26.76
C THR A 415 19.81 32.10 -25.49
N ILE A 416 20.62 31.64 -24.54
CA ILE A 416 20.18 31.09 -23.24
C ILE A 416 20.17 32.19 -22.17
N ALA A 417 21.21 33.03 -22.17
CA ALA A 417 21.44 34.07 -21.17
C ALA A 417 22.25 35.21 -21.79
N GLU A 418 22.01 36.45 -21.38
CA GLU A 418 22.78 37.63 -21.81
C GLU A 418 22.62 38.74 -20.76
N GLY A 419 23.73 39.31 -20.29
CA GLY A 419 23.76 40.40 -19.32
C GLY A 419 24.72 40.16 -18.15
N THR A 420 24.57 40.95 -17.08
CA THR A 420 25.39 40.85 -15.86
C THR A 420 24.77 39.90 -14.84
N TYR A 421 25.50 38.87 -14.47
CA TYR A 421 25.13 37.88 -13.45
C TYR A 421 26.03 38.00 -12.22
N LYS A 422 25.53 37.55 -11.06
CA LYS A 422 26.25 37.62 -9.79
C LYS A 422 27.33 36.55 -9.68
N ALA A 423 28.33 36.80 -8.83
CA ALA A 423 29.24 35.78 -8.35
C ALA A 423 28.47 34.55 -7.81
N GLY A 424 29.09 33.37 -7.89
CA GLY A 424 28.47 32.11 -7.47
C GLY A 424 28.16 31.18 -8.63
N ARG A 425 27.33 30.15 -8.37
CA ARG A 425 26.85 29.23 -9.41
C ARG A 425 25.48 29.70 -9.91
N GLN A 426 25.37 29.95 -11.21
CA GLN A 426 24.13 30.38 -11.86
C GLN A 426 23.55 29.23 -12.71
N TYR A 427 22.24 29.18 -12.83
CA TYR A 427 21.50 28.10 -13.50
C TYR A 427 20.53 28.66 -14.55
N PHE A 428 20.47 28.02 -15.71
CA PHE A 428 19.64 28.42 -16.83
C PHE A 428 18.88 27.22 -17.40
N PHE A 429 17.56 27.32 -17.50
CA PHE A 429 16.75 26.32 -18.19
C PHE A 429 16.59 26.70 -19.67
N TRP A 430 16.91 25.77 -20.57
CA TRP A 430 16.80 25.94 -22.01
C TRP A 430 15.92 24.87 -22.63
N THR A 431 15.12 25.26 -23.63
CA THR A 431 14.27 24.36 -24.42
C THR A 431 14.71 24.38 -25.88
N PRO A 432 14.56 23.28 -26.64
CA PRO A 432 15.14 23.14 -27.97
C PRO A 432 14.36 23.89 -29.05
N TYR A 433 14.31 25.23 -28.95
CA TYR A 433 13.69 26.14 -29.90
C TYR A 433 14.70 27.17 -30.39
N ASN A 434 14.57 27.60 -31.64
CA ASN A 434 15.39 28.66 -32.21
C ASN A 434 14.85 30.06 -31.87
N ILE A 435 15.57 31.11 -32.28
CA ILE A 435 15.17 32.53 -32.11
C ILE A 435 13.78 32.82 -32.71
N ASP A 436 13.35 32.11 -33.75
CA ASP A 436 12.01 32.23 -34.37
C ASP A 436 10.92 31.41 -33.66
N GLY A 437 11.22 30.76 -32.52
CA GLY A 437 10.29 29.91 -31.79
C GLY A 437 10.01 28.54 -32.43
N GLN A 438 10.83 28.09 -33.39
CA GLN A 438 10.69 26.80 -34.08
C GLN A 438 11.50 25.71 -33.37
N LYS A 439 10.90 24.52 -33.16
CA LYS A 439 11.61 23.39 -32.51
C LYS A 439 12.82 22.97 -33.35
N LEU A 440 13.99 22.93 -32.72
CA LEU A 440 15.24 22.47 -33.31
C LEU A 440 15.18 20.98 -33.67
N THR A 441 15.87 20.61 -34.73
CA THR A 441 15.98 19.21 -35.19
C THR A 441 16.82 18.37 -34.22
N PRO A 442 16.50 17.08 -33.98
CA PRO A 442 17.38 16.18 -33.26
C PRO A 442 18.78 16.12 -33.89
N GLY A 443 19.83 16.19 -33.06
CA GLY A 443 21.21 16.34 -33.53
C GLY A 443 22.15 16.80 -32.42
N VAL A 444 23.44 16.99 -32.75
CA VAL A 444 24.42 17.58 -31.83
C VAL A 444 24.45 19.08 -32.00
N TYR A 445 24.41 19.81 -30.89
CA TYR A 445 24.52 21.26 -30.81
C TYR A 445 25.64 21.62 -29.83
N MET A 446 26.23 22.80 -30.02
CA MET A 446 27.18 23.37 -29.07
C MET A 446 26.52 24.51 -28.30
N TYR A 447 26.89 24.68 -27.04
CA TYR A 447 26.56 25.89 -26.28
C TYR A 447 27.83 26.50 -25.70
N ARG A 448 27.92 27.83 -25.73
CA ARG A 448 29.14 28.58 -25.40
C ARG A 448 28.82 29.67 -24.40
N LEU A 449 29.64 29.75 -23.35
CA LEU A 449 29.72 30.87 -22.42
C LEU A 449 30.84 31.80 -22.92
N THR A 450 30.51 33.08 -23.08
CA THR A 450 31.43 34.16 -23.43
C THR A 450 31.41 35.21 -22.32
N ALA A 451 32.57 35.53 -21.75
CA ALA A 451 32.73 36.54 -20.70
C ALA A 451 34.11 37.25 -20.83
N PRO A 452 34.35 38.40 -20.17
CA PRO A 452 35.64 39.09 -20.20
C PRO A 452 36.83 38.17 -19.86
N GLY A 453 37.66 37.88 -20.86
CA GLY A 453 38.83 37.02 -20.71
C GLY A 453 38.55 35.52 -20.58
N PHE A 454 37.28 35.08 -20.69
CA PHE A 454 36.89 33.68 -20.56
C PHE A 454 35.96 33.24 -21.71
N THR A 455 36.22 32.07 -22.28
CA THR A 455 35.30 31.45 -23.24
C THR A 455 35.39 29.95 -23.11
N GLN A 456 34.25 29.30 -22.89
CA GLN A 456 34.15 27.85 -22.84
C GLN A 456 32.97 27.37 -23.69
N THR A 457 33.19 26.32 -24.46
CA THR A 457 32.16 25.66 -25.27
C THR A 457 31.96 24.23 -24.78
N ARG A 458 30.70 23.79 -24.74
CA ARG A 458 30.26 22.44 -24.44
C ARG A 458 29.35 21.93 -25.56
N GLN A 459 29.08 20.63 -25.57
CA GLN A 459 28.16 20.00 -26.53
C GLN A 459 26.95 19.41 -25.81
N MET A 460 25.81 19.42 -26.48
CA MET A 460 24.58 18.74 -26.06
C MET A 460 23.96 18.00 -27.26
N GLN A 461 23.28 16.89 -27.00
CA GLN A 461 22.56 16.13 -28.01
C GLN A 461 21.05 16.35 -27.82
N ILE A 462 20.35 16.77 -28.86
CA ILE A 462 18.88 16.84 -28.88
C ILE A 462 18.35 15.52 -29.43
N VAL A 463 17.40 14.90 -28.72
CA VAL A 463 16.63 13.72 -29.14
C VAL A 463 15.18 14.12 -29.45
N LYS A 464 14.38 13.15 -29.90
CA LYS A 464 13.08 13.40 -30.51
C LYS A 464 11.94 13.52 -29.48
#